data_AF-A0A929T5G2-F1
#
_entry.id   AF-A0A929T5G2-F1
#
_cell.length_a   1.000
_cell.length_b   1.000
_cell.length_c   1.000
_cell.angle_alpha   90.00
_cell.angle_beta   90.00
_cell.angle_gamma   90.00
#
_symmetry.space_group_name_H-M   'P 1'
#
loop_
_entity.id
_entity.type
_entity.pdbx_description
1 polymer ?
#
loop_
_entity_poly.entity_id
_entity_poly.type
_entity_poly.pdbx_seq_one_letter_code
_entity_poly.pdbx_strand_id
1 'polypeptide(L)'
;MKNIILADKKRYKGNLHMHTTRSDGHWDPDAAIRIYQEHGYDFLALTDHRNPSTGTKWDNSQDEEASPEDHLLLLPGVEWDTGNGRTSPVYHIIGVGMDRETAPLYDNGLPTPQTIIDEIHAAGGQAILCHPAWSVMDPNEMYDLHGFMGCEIHNAVSGPPSNPERDDSSLYFDQWATHGLLVPAMAADDAHD
;
A
#
# COMPACT_ATOMS: atom_id res chain seq x y z
N MET A 1 24.93 18.25 6.66
CA MET A 1 23.55 17.73 6.80
C MET A 1 22.64 18.90 7.06
N LYS A 2 21.80 19.29 6.08
CA LYS A 2 20.69 20.21 6.36
C LYS A 2 19.67 19.42 7.17
N ASN A 3 19.26 19.98 8.30
CA ASN A 3 18.32 19.40 9.26
C ASN A 3 17.10 18.77 8.56
N ILE A 4 17.09 17.44 8.42
CA ILE A 4 15.85 16.69 8.14
C ILE A 4 15.28 16.32 9.49
N ILE A 5 14.76 17.32 10.21
CA ILE A 5 13.81 17.05 11.27
C ILE A 5 12.61 17.92 10.93
N LEU A 6 11.54 17.27 10.50
CA LEU A 6 10.21 17.85 10.25
C LEU A 6 9.55 18.30 11.58
N ALA A 7 10.33 18.83 12.54
CA ALA A 7 9.86 19.18 13.88
C ALA A 7 8.75 20.22 13.83
N ASP A 8 8.80 21.14 12.86
CA ASP A 8 7.87 22.27 12.74
C ASP A 8 6.70 21.97 11.79
N LYS A 9 6.56 20.72 11.32
CA LYS A 9 5.48 20.30 10.42
C LYS A 9 4.51 19.40 11.18
N LYS A 10 3.20 19.59 10.91
CA LYS A 10 2.18 18.63 11.34
C LYS A 10 2.56 17.25 10.77
N ARG A 11 2.58 16.25 11.63
CA ARG A 11 2.84 14.85 11.29
C ARG A 11 1.51 14.14 11.21
N TYR A 12 1.38 13.27 10.22
CA TYR A 12 0.23 12.39 10.06
C TYR A 12 0.72 10.96 10.15
N LYS A 13 0.04 10.15 10.95
CA LYS A 13 0.21 8.70 11.05
C LYS A 13 -0.81 8.06 10.12
N GLY A 14 -0.37 7.25 9.18
CA GLY A 14 -1.29 6.55 8.30
C GLY A 14 -0.81 5.17 7.94
N ASN A 15 -1.74 4.33 7.51
CA ASN A 15 -1.44 3.04 6.92
C ASN A 15 -2.03 2.97 5.51
N LEU A 16 -1.23 2.49 4.56
CA LEU A 16 -1.63 2.42 3.15
C LEU A 16 -1.82 0.99 2.65
N HIS A 17 -1.48 -0.02 3.46
CA HIS A 17 -1.57 -1.41 3.07
C HIS A 17 -2.18 -2.22 4.21
N MET A 18 -3.42 -2.68 4.02
CA MET A 18 -4.07 -3.66 4.89
C MET A 18 -5.28 -4.32 4.22
N HIS A 19 -5.68 -5.46 4.78
CA HIS A 19 -6.68 -6.37 4.22
C HIS A 19 -7.87 -6.58 5.13
N THR A 20 -9.04 -6.75 4.53
CA THR A 20 -10.31 -6.98 5.23
C THR A 20 -10.96 -8.28 4.76
N THR A 21 -12.15 -8.59 5.27
CA THR A 21 -12.97 -9.72 4.79
C THR A 21 -13.37 -9.60 3.32
N ARG A 22 -13.09 -8.47 2.65
CA ARG A 22 -13.30 -8.29 1.20
C ARG A 22 -12.24 -9.00 0.35
N SER A 23 -11.15 -9.47 0.97
CA SER A 23 -10.15 -10.35 0.35
C SER A 23 -9.79 -11.50 1.29
N ASP A 24 -8.68 -11.43 2.01
CA ASP A 24 -8.17 -12.49 2.89
C ASP A 24 -7.85 -12.02 4.32
N GLY A 25 -8.23 -10.79 4.66
CA GLY A 25 -8.20 -10.29 6.04
C GLY A 25 -9.32 -10.87 6.93
N HIS A 26 -9.11 -10.78 8.23
CA HIS A 26 -10.00 -11.32 9.27
C HIS A 26 -11.13 -10.34 9.64
N TRP A 27 -10.84 -9.04 9.67
CA TRP A 27 -11.77 -8.02 10.12
C TRP A 27 -12.64 -7.50 8.99
N ASP A 28 -13.94 -7.34 9.23
CA ASP A 28 -14.80 -6.59 8.30
C ASP A 28 -14.32 -5.13 8.17
N PRO A 29 -14.51 -4.48 7.01
CA PRO A 29 -14.01 -3.12 6.76
C PRO A 29 -14.27 -2.13 7.89
N ASP A 30 -15.50 -2.09 8.40
CA ASP A 30 -15.92 -1.18 9.46
C ASP A 30 -15.22 -1.45 10.79
N ALA A 31 -14.85 -2.71 11.06
CA ALA A 31 -14.12 -3.10 12.26
C ALA A 31 -12.65 -2.71 12.13
N ALA A 32 -12.02 -3.01 10.98
CA ALA A 32 -10.66 -2.58 10.66
C ALA A 32 -10.50 -1.06 10.80
N ILE A 33 -11.40 -0.29 10.15
CA ILE A 33 -11.40 1.19 10.21
C ILE A 33 -11.44 1.70 11.66
N ARG A 34 -12.31 1.12 12.49
CA ARG A 34 -12.42 1.47 13.92
C ARG A 34 -11.14 1.17 14.69
N ILE A 35 -10.52 0.01 14.46
CA ILE A 35 -9.25 -0.35 15.10
C ILE A 35 -8.18 0.71 14.79
N TYR A 36 -8.00 1.12 13.53
CA TYR A 36 -7.02 2.16 13.17
C TYR A 36 -7.36 3.52 13.79
N GLN A 37 -8.64 3.91 13.79
CA GLN A 37 -9.08 5.16 14.42
C GLN A 37 -8.76 5.16 15.93
N GLU A 38 -9.05 4.07 16.64
CA GLU A 38 -8.75 3.91 18.07
C GLU A 38 -7.24 3.92 18.36
N HIS A 39 -6.41 3.52 17.41
CA HIS A 39 -4.94 3.56 17.49
C HIS A 39 -4.33 4.91 17.03
N GLY A 40 -5.16 5.93 16.83
CA GLY A 40 -4.74 7.30 16.53
C GLY A 40 -4.12 7.48 15.16
N TYR A 41 -4.59 6.73 14.16
CA TYR A 41 -4.25 6.96 12.76
C TYR A 41 -5.04 8.15 12.21
N ASP A 42 -4.39 8.97 11.38
CA ASP A 42 -4.98 10.10 10.67
C ASP A 42 -5.56 9.70 9.30
N PHE A 43 -5.00 8.66 8.66
CA PHE A 43 -5.50 8.14 7.38
C PHE A 43 -5.29 6.63 7.22
N LEU A 44 -6.15 6.01 6.40
CA LEU A 44 -6.13 4.59 6.09
C LEU A 44 -6.52 4.34 4.63
N ALA A 45 -5.85 3.41 3.96
CA ALA A 45 -6.32 2.83 2.70
C ALA A 45 -6.70 1.36 2.92
N LEU A 46 -7.89 0.95 2.47
CA LEU A 46 -8.26 -0.46 2.40
C LEU A 46 -7.80 -1.01 1.04
N THR A 47 -6.80 -1.86 1.03
CA THR A 47 -6.12 -2.35 -0.18
C THR A 47 -6.36 -3.83 -0.39
N ASP A 48 -7.59 -4.29 -0.17
CA ASP A 48 -7.98 -5.67 -0.41
C ASP A 48 -7.53 -6.18 -1.79
N HIS A 49 -7.05 -7.42 -1.83
CA HIS A 49 -6.56 -8.05 -3.06
C HIS A 49 -7.61 -8.01 -4.18
N ARG A 50 -7.27 -7.30 -5.27
CA ARG A 50 -8.02 -7.19 -6.52
C ARG A 50 -9.47 -6.73 -6.34
N ASN A 51 -9.77 -6.07 -5.21
CA ASN A 51 -11.11 -5.63 -4.84
C ASN A 51 -11.08 -4.13 -4.50
N PRO A 52 -11.19 -3.24 -5.51
CA PRO A 52 -11.09 -1.81 -5.29
C PRO A 52 -12.10 -1.29 -4.26
N SER A 53 -11.63 -0.53 -3.28
CA SER A 53 -12.47 0.23 -2.38
C SER A 53 -12.78 1.61 -2.98
N THR A 54 -13.98 2.13 -2.69
CA THR A 54 -14.42 3.45 -3.11
C THR A 54 -14.85 4.29 -1.92
N GLY A 55 -14.86 5.61 -2.10
CA GLY A 55 -15.25 6.56 -1.07
C GLY A 55 -14.06 7.06 -0.24
N THR A 56 -14.17 8.32 0.20
CA THR A 56 -13.11 9.03 0.93
C THR A 56 -13.50 9.37 2.36
N LYS A 57 -14.66 8.90 2.82
CA LYS A 57 -15.22 9.23 4.13
C LYS A 57 -15.79 7.98 4.77
N TRP A 58 -15.29 7.67 5.96
CA TRP A 58 -16.00 6.84 6.91
C TRP A 58 -17.07 7.70 7.58
N ASP A 59 -18.34 7.36 7.40
CA ASP A 59 -19.44 8.05 8.07
C ASP A 59 -19.65 7.46 9.46
N ASN A 60 -19.01 8.06 10.47
CA ASN A 60 -19.25 7.76 11.87
C ASN A 60 -20.27 8.73 12.50
N SER A 61 -21.17 9.35 11.75
CA SER A 61 -22.16 10.35 12.25
C SER A 61 -23.10 9.84 13.35
N GLN A 62 -23.05 8.56 13.71
CA GLN A 62 -23.68 7.97 14.88
C GLN A 62 -22.92 8.28 16.19
N ASP A 63 -21.69 8.78 16.10
CA ASP A 63 -20.86 9.17 17.24
C ASP A 63 -21.05 10.66 17.53
N GLU A 64 -22.04 10.96 18.38
CA GLU A 64 -22.46 12.33 18.72
C GLU A 64 -21.36 13.17 19.40
N GLU A 65 -20.26 12.55 19.85
CA GLU A 65 -19.11 13.22 20.48
C GLU A 65 -17.93 13.46 19.52
N ALA A 66 -17.93 12.91 18.30
CA ALA A 66 -16.81 13.03 17.37
C ALA A 66 -16.73 14.42 16.71
N SER A 67 -15.57 15.09 16.82
CA SER A 67 -15.31 16.31 16.07
C SER A 67 -15.02 15.99 14.59
N PRO A 68 -15.36 16.87 13.62
CA PRO A 68 -14.95 16.74 12.21
C PRO A 68 -13.45 16.51 11.98
N GLU A 69 -12.63 16.89 12.96
CA GLU A 69 -11.18 16.79 12.98
C GLU A 69 -10.65 15.51 13.63
N ASP A 70 -11.54 14.66 14.18
CA ASP A 70 -11.27 13.32 14.72
C ASP A 70 -11.56 12.20 13.71
N HIS A 71 -11.93 12.54 12.47
CA HIS A 71 -12.26 11.56 11.45
C HIS A 71 -10.99 11.03 10.76
N LEU A 72 -10.84 9.71 10.79
CA LEU A 72 -9.89 8.98 9.95
C LEU A 72 -10.19 9.28 8.47
N LEU A 73 -9.21 9.80 7.73
CA LEU A 73 -9.34 9.95 6.29
C LEU A 73 -9.22 8.59 5.62
N LEU A 74 -10.28 8.15 4.94
CA LEU A 74 -10.21 6.97 4.09
C LEU A 74 -9.73 7.33 2.69
N LEU A 75 -8.82 6.53 2.17
CA LEU A 75 -8.35 6.60 0.80
C LEU A 75 -8.87 5.36 0.05
N PRO A 76 -9.50 5.53 -1.13
CA PRO A 76 -9.75 4.44 -2.05
C PRO A 76 -8.47 3.66 -2.32
N GLY A 77 -8.54 2.34 -2.24
CA GLY A 77 -7.39 1.45 -2.24
C GLY A 77 -7.66 0.14 -2.97
N VAL A 78 -6.62 -0.49 -3.49
CA VAL A 78 -6.62 -1.86 -4.02
C VAL A 78 -5.20 -2.39 -3.99
N GLU A 79 -5.01 -3.67 -3.71
CA GLU A 79 -3.75 -4.34 -4.02
C GLU A 79 -3.91 -5.22 -5.26
N TRP A 80 -3.04 -5.00 -6.24
CA TRP A 80 -2.89 -5.88 -7.39
C TRP A 80 -1.58 -6.65 -7.27
N ASP A 81 -1.65 -7.95 -7.50
CA ASP A 81 -0.46 -8.78 -7.65
C ASP A 81 -0.25 -9.20 -9.11
N THR A 82 0.93 -9.69 -9.43
CA THR A 82 1.19 -10.47 -10.65
C THR A 82 2.40 -11.36 -10.46
N GLY A 83 2.53 -12.39 -11.29
CA GLY A 83 3.61 -13.37 -11.19
C GLY A 83 3.22 -14.64 -10.44
N ASN A 84 4.14 -15.61 -10.39
CA ASN A 84 3.93 -16.86 -9.66
C ASN A 84 5.19 -17.41 -8.95
N GLY A 85 6.31 -16.69 -9.03
CA GLY A 85 7.57 -17.05 -8.37
C GLY A 85 8.27 -18.28 -8.95
N ARG A 86 7.71 -18.90 -10.00
CA ARG A 86 8.28 -20.08 -10.68
C ARG A 86 8.75 -19.76 -12.08
N THR A 87 7.92 -19.07 -12.86
CA THR A 87 8.16 -18.73 -14.26
C THR A 87 8.13 -17.23 -14.52
N SER A 88 7.64 -16.45 -13.56
CA SER A 88 7.60 -14.99 -13.60
C SER A 88 7.83 -14.41 -12.20
N PRO A 89 8.56 -13.29 -12.07
CA PRO A 89 8.74 -12.61 -10.80
C PRO A 89 7.40 -12.19 -10.19
N VAL A 90 7.33 -12.16 -8.86
CA VAL A 90 6.13 -11.75 -8.12
C VAL A 90 6.21 -10.26 -7.81
N TYR A 91 5.13 -9.55 -8.09
CA TYR A 91 4.95 -8.13 -7.75
C TYR A 91 3.65 -7.97 -6.99
N HIS A 92 3.68 -7.09 -6.00
CA HIS A 92 2.51 -6.59 -5.30
C HIS A 92 2.55 -5.07 -5.39
N ILE A 93 1.46 -4.49 -5.89
CA ILE A 93 1.38 -3.06 -6.21
C ILE A 93 0.03 -2.56 -5.72
N ILE A 94 0.05 -1.68 -4.71
CA ILE A 94 -1.15 -1.01 -4.27
C ILE A 94 -1.41 0.24 -5.11
N GLY A 95 -2.68 0.49 -5.37
CA GLY A 95 -3.19 1.77 -5.84
C GLY A 95 -3.89 2.49 -4.69
N VAL A 96 -3.57 3.77 -4.49
CA VAL A 96 -4.20 4.59 -3.44
C VAL A 96 -4.74 5.91 -4.00
N GLY A 97 -5.84 6.40 -3.44
CA GLY A 97 -6.43 7.71 -3.80
C GLY A 97 -7.06 7.74 -5.19
N MET A 98 -7.63 6.62 -5.66
CA MET A 98 -8.26 6.53 -6.97
C MET A 98 -9.62 7.26 -7.02
N ASP A 99 -9.92 7.92 -8.14
CA ASP A 99 -11.19 8.62 -8.41
C ASP A 99 -12.30 7.66 -8.89
N ARG A 100 -11.91 6.50 -9.40
CA ARG A 100 -12.79 5.40 -9.83
C ARG A 100 -12.15 4.06 -9.49
N GLU A 101 -12.93 3.00 -9.52
CA GLU A 101 -12.37 1.64 -9.45
C GLU A 101 -11.48 1.36 -10.67
N THR A 102 -10.39 0.62 -10.45
CA THR A 102 -9.57 0.06 -11.53
C THR A 102 -10.38 -0.95 -12.33
N ALA A 103 -10.17 -1.02 -13.64
CA ALA A 103 -10.70 -2.08 -14.47
C ALA A 103 -10.18 -3.47 -14.01
N PRO A 104 -10.94 -4.56 -14.24
CA PRO A 104 -10.44 -5.91 -14.00
C PRO A 104 -9.25 -6.20 -14.92
N LEU A 105 -8.07 -6.46 -14.33
CA LEU A 105 -6.82 -6.60 -15.09
C LEU A 105 -6.56 -8.01 -15.62
N TYR A 106 -7.29 -9.02 -15.13
CA TYR A 106 -7.06 -10.43 -15.46
C TYR A 106 -7.89 -10.95 -16.62
N ASP A 107 -8.80 -10.15 -17.17
CA ASP A 107 -9.71 -10.56 -18.24
C ASP A 107 -8.97 -11.02 -19.51
N ASN A 108 -7.74 -10.55 -19.72
CA ASN A 108 -6.90 -10.86 -20.87
C ASN A 108 -5.62 -11.63 -20.50
N GLY A 109 -5.61 -12.32 -19.36
CA GLY A 109 -4.46 -13.05 -18.85
C GLY A 109 -3.72 -12.30 -17.75
N LEU A 110 -2.51 -12.78 -17.42
CA LEU A 110 -1.70 -12.22 -16.33
C LEU A 110 -1.22 -10.80 -16.72
N PRO A 111 -1.60 -9.73 -15.99
CA PRO A 111 -1.14 -8.39 -16.30
C PRO A 111 0.36 -8.24 -16.03
N THR A 112 1.03 -7.36 -16.77
CA THR A 112 2.39 -6.96 -16.43
C THR A 112 2.37 -5.99 -15.24
N PRO A 113 3.45 -5.88 -14.45
CA PRO A 113 3.55 -4.86 -13.40
C PRO A 113 3.31 -3.44 -13.94
N GLN A 114 3.81 -3.11 -15.14
CA GLN A 114 3.57 -1.79 -15.73
C GLN A 114 2.09 -1.57 -16.09
N THR A 115 1.38 -2.60 -16.58
CA THR A 115 -0.06 -2.50 -16.85
C THR A 115 -0.86 -2.21 -15.58
N ILE A 116 -0.48 -2.79 -14.45
CA ILE A 116 -1.10 -2.51 -13.16
C ILE A 116 -0.91 -1.03 -12.77
N ILE A 117 0.33 -0.53 -12.86
CA ILE A 117 0.66 0.87 -12.56
C ILE A 117 -0.12 1.83 -13.47
N ASP A 118 -0.17 1.53 -14.77
CA ASP A 118 -0.87 2.36 -15.75
C ASP A 118 -2.38 2.42 -15.47
N GLU A 119 -3.01 1.32 -15.07
CA GLU A 119 -4.43 1.32 -14.71
C GLU A 119 -4.70 2.08 -13.41
N ILE A 120 -3.83 1.96 -12.41
CA ILE A 120 -3.94 2.76 -11.17
C ILE A 120 -3.93 4.25 -11.50
N HIS A 121 -3.02 4.69 -12.39
CA HIS A 121 -2.99 6.09 -12.86
C HIS A 121 -4.21 6.46 -13.69
N ALA A 122 -4.68 5.56 -14.57
CA ALA A 122 -5.88 5.79 -15.37
C ALA A 122 -7.14 5.90 -14.48
N ALA A 123 -7.10 5.33 -13.28
CA ALA A 123 -8.13 5.47 -12.25
C ALA A 123 -7.94 6.73 -11.36
N GLY A 124 -6.92 7.55 -11.61
CA GLY A 124 -6.62 8.77 -10.85
C GLY A 124 -5.76 8.55 -9.61
N GLY A 125 -5.40 7.29 -9.30
CA GLY A 125 -4.63 6.94 -8.12
C GLY A 125 -3.12 7.08 -8.27
N GLN A 126 -2.41 6.64 -7.24
CA GLN A 126 -0.94 6.57 -7.20
C GLN A 126 -0.51 5.15 -6.88
N ALA A 127 0.49 4.65 -7.62
CA ALA A 127 1.00 3.29 -7.46
C ALA A 127 2.16 3.24 -6.46
N ILE A 128 2.16 2.23 -5.59
CA ILE A 128 3.24 1.96 -4.63
C ILE A 128 3.64 0.48 -4.76
N LEU A 129 4.94 0.20 -4.86
CA LEU A 129 5.45 -1.17 -4.87
C LEU A 129 5.51 -1.71 -3.43
N CYS A 130 4.88 -2.86 -3.17
CA CYS A 130 4.77 -3.45 -1.85
C CYS A 130 5.80 -4.56 -1.62
N HIS A 131 6.30 -4.60 -0.38
CA HIS A 131 7.16 -5.64 0.21
C HIS A 131 8.05 -6.43 -0.78
N PRO A 132 8.98 -5.76 -1.50
CA PRO A 132 9.79 -6.40 -2.54
C PRO A 132 10.73 -7.47 -1.97
N ALA A 133 11.22 -7.29 -0.75
CA ALA A 133 12.03 -8.30 -0.06
C ALA A 133 11.25 -9.60 0.20
N TRP A 134 10.00 -9.50 0.65
CA TRP A 134 9.13 -10.67 0.86
C TRP A 134 8.87 -11.42 -0.44
N SER A 135 8.58 -10.68 -1.51
CA SER A 135 8.37 -11.20 -2.87
C SER A 135 9.63 -11.80 -3.50
N VAL A 136 10.81 -11.58 -2.90
CA VAL A 136 12.12 -11.95 -3.46
C VAL A 136 12.28 -11.41 -4.89
N MET A 137 11.82 -10.18 -5.09
CA MET A 137 11.89 -9.50 -6.38
C MET A 137 13.36 -9.32 -6.79
N ASP A 138 13.68 -9.45 -8.08
CA ASP A 138 15.00 -9.00 -8.54
C ASP A 138 15.02 -7.45 -8.48
N PRO A 139 15.92 -6.83 -7.70
CA PRO A 139 15.98 -5.37 -7.57
C PRO A 139 16.20 -4.67 -8.92
N ASN A 140 16.76 -5.35 -9.94
CA ASN A 140 16.95 -4.77 -11.26
C ASN A 140 15.64 -4.53 -12.01
N GLU A 141 14.58 -5.28 -11.71
CA GLU A 141 13.28 -5.14 -12.38
C GLU A 141 12.67 -3.75 -12.14
N MET A 142 12.98 -3.13 -11.00
CA MET A 142 12.49 -1.79 -10.65
C MET A 142 12.96 -0.73 -11.65
N TYR A 143 14.08 -0.93 -12.34
CA TYR A 143 14.60 0.06 -13.31
C TYR A 143 13.78 0.16 -14.59
N ASP A 144 13.01 -0.88 -14.92
CA ASP A 144 12.18 -0.92 -16.12
C ASP A 144 10.74 -0.42 -15.86
N LEU A 145 10.36 -0.29 -14.59
CA LEU A 145 9.05 0.18 -14.17
C LEU A 145 9.03 1.70 -13.95
N HIS A 146 7.89 2.31 -14.23
CA HIS A 146 7.75 3.76 -14.18
C HIS A 146 6.39 4.19 -13.63
N GLY A 147 6.40 5.31 -12.91
CA GLY A 147 5.20 5.93 -12.34
C GLY A 147 4.90 5.56 -10.88
N PHE A 148 5.80 4.90 -10.16
CA PHE A 148 5.63 4.72 -8.73
C PHE A 148 5.73 6.03 -7.95
N MET A 149 4.84 6.23 -6.99
CA MET A 149 4.96 7.27 -5.96
C MET A 149 5.98 6.88 -4.87
N GLY A 150 6.16 5.58 -4.64
CA GLY A 150 7.07 5.07 -3.61
C GLY A 150 7.13 3.56 -3.59
N CYS A 151 7.83 3.04 -2.59
CA CYS A 151 7.94 1.62 -2.31
C CYS A 151 7.95 1.39 -0.80
N GLU A 152 7.43 0.26 -0.35
CA GLU A 152 7.57 -0.19 1.02
C GLU A 152 9.04 -0.53 1.32
N ILE A 153 9.66 0.26 2.19
CA ILE A 153 10.95 -0.09 2.79
C ILE A 153 10.78 -1.08 3.94
N HIS A 154 9.62 -1.06 4.60
CA HIS A 154 9.30 -1.95 5.70
C HIS A 154 7.84 -2.42 5.62
N ASN A 155 7.62 -3.72 5.78
CA ASN A 155 6.31 -4.34 5.83
C ASN A 155 6.24 -5.30 7.03
N ALA A 156 5.35 -5.05 7.99
CA ALA A 156 5.38 -5.78 9.27
C ALA A 156 4.96 -7.25 9.14
N VAL A 157 3.87 -7.55 8.41
CA VAL A 157 3.42 -8.93 8.20
C VAL A 157 4.43 -9.77 7.43
N SER A 158 5.28 -9.15 6.62
CA SER A 158 6.39 -9.80 5.93
C SER A 158 7.50 -10.34 6.85
N GLY A 159 7.42 -10.10 8.16
CA GLY A 159 8.32 -10.62 9.18
C GLY A 159 7.69 -11.70 10.10
N PRO A 160 8.47 -12.24 11.05
CA PRO A 160 7.96 -13.20 12.04
C PRO A 160 6.91 -12.57 12.98
N PRO A 161 5.92 -13.33 13.46
CA PRO A 161 5.76 -14.78 13.31
C PRO A 161 5.02 -15.21 12.02
N SER A 162 4.44 -14.27 11.28
CA SER A 162 3.58 -14.56 10.13
C SER A 162 4.37 -15.04 8.92
N ASN A 163 5.57 -14.49 8.72
CA ASN A 163 6.44 -14.78 7.58
C ASN A 163 7.91 -14.95 7.98
N PRO A 164 8.79 -15.38 7.06
CA PRO A 164 10.25 -15.34 7.26
C PRO A 164 10.75 -13.92 7.50
N GLU A 165 11.99 -13.74 7.97
CA GLU A 165 12.60 -12.42 8.23
C GLU A 165 12.89 -11.65 6.91
N ARG A 166 11.84 -11.05 6.33
CA ARG A 166 11.84 -10.30 5.05
C ARG A 166 10.98 -9.04 5.11
N ASP A 167 10.77 -8.52 6.30
CA ASP A 167 10.10 -7.25 6.60
C ASP A 167 10.92 -6.03 6.16
N ASP A 168 12.25 -6.13 6.12
CA ASP A 168 13.15 -5.04 5.72
C ASP A 168 13.57 -5.11 4.23
N SER A 169 13.27 -4.06 3.48
CA SER A 169 13.67 -3.85 2.08
C SER A 169 14.76 -2.78 1.92
N SER A 170 15.41 -2.33 3.00
CA SER A 170 16.45 -1.28 2.96
C SER A 170 17.58 -1.55 1.95
N LEU A 171 17.99 -2.81 1.78
CA LEU A 171 19.02 -3.19 0.79
C LEU A 171 18.59 -2.91 -0.65
N TYR A 172 17.30 -3.06 -0.98
CA TYR A 172 16.78 -2.74 -2.31
C TYR A 172 16.91 -1.26 -2.59
N PHE A 173 16.57 -0.41 -1.60
CA PHE A 173 16.71 1.04 -1.70
C PHE A 173 18.17 1.47 -1.91
N ASP A 174 19.12 0.84 -1.19
CA ASP A 174 20.55 1.10 -1.39
C ASP A 174 20.99 0.72 -2.81
N GLN A 175 20.56 -0.43 -3.31
CA GLN A 175 20.86 -0.86 -4.68
C GLN A 175 20.31 0.15 -5.70
N TRP A 176 19.04 0.55 -5.60
CA TRP A 176 18.44 1.53 -6.49
C TRP A 176 19.15 2.88 -6.46
N ALA A 177 19.51 3.35 -5.26
CA ALA A 177 20.21 4.61 -5.07
C ALA A 177 21.59 4.63 -5.73
N THR A 178 22.30 3.49 -5.76
CA THR A 178 23.61 3.39 -6.44
C THR A 178 23.52 3.60 -7.95
N HIS A 179 22.33 3.43 -8.54
CA HIS A 179 22.04 3.66 -9.96
C HIS A 179 21.20 4.92 -10.21
N GLY A 180 21.05 5.80 -9.20
CA GLY A 180 20.36 7.09 -9.32
C GLY A 180 18.84 7.02 -9.22
N LEU A 181 18.27 5.84 -8.91
CA LEU A 181 16.85 5.69 -8.63
C LEU A 181 16.59 5.97 -7.15
N LEU A 182 16.04 7.15 -6.85
CA LEU A 182 15.68 7.56 -5.49
C LEU A 182 14.17 7.42 -5.31
N VAL A 183 13.76 6.39 -4.56
CA VAL A 183 12.35 6.07 -4.32
C VAL A 183 11.92 6.57 -2.94
N PRO A 184 10.77 7.26 -2.80
CA PRO A 184 10.20 7.55 -1.50
C PRO A 184 9.90 6.27 -0.73
N ALA A 185 10.39 6.20 0.50
CA ALA A 185 10.22 5.06 1.39
C ALA A 185 8.90 5.16 2.17
N MET A 186 8.14 4.08 2.17
CA MET A 186 6.90 3.92 2.94
C MET A 186 7.02 2.71 3.86
N ALA A 187 6.29 2.73 4.96
CA ALA A 187 6.19 1.58 5.85
C ALA A 187 4.71 1.27 6.07
N ALA A 188 4.37 -0.01 6.05
CA ALA A 188 3.01 -0.48 6.28
C ALA A 188 3.02 -1.72 7.19
N ASP A 189 1.87 -2.00 7.80
CA ASP A 189 1.71 -3.23 8.58
C ASP A 189 1.28 -4.40 7.70
N ASP A 190 0.53 -4.15 6.62
CA ASP A 190 -0.06 -5.17 5.76
C ASP A 190 -0.94 -6.12 6.59
N ALA A 191 -1.73 -5.52 7.48
CA ALA A 191 -2.50 -6.24 8.49
C ALA A 191 -3.58 -7.12 7.85
N HIS A 192 -3.66 -8.36 8.34
CA HIS A 192 -4.72 -9.30 8.03
C HIS A 192 -5.53 -9.67 9.29
N ASP A 193 -5.09 -9.29 10.49
CA ASP A 193 -5.66 -9.65 11.80
C ASP A 193 -5.48 -8.58 12.89
#